data_AF-A0A967V4P5-F1
#
_entry.id   AF-A0A967V4P5-F1
#
_cell.length_a   1.000
_cell.length_b   1.000
_cell.length_c   1.000
_cell.angle_alpha   90.00
_cell.angle_beta   90.00
_cell.angle_gamma   90.00
#
_symmetry.space_group_name_H-M   'P 1'
#
loop_
_entity.id
_entity.type
_entity.pdbx_description
1 polymer ?
#
loop_
_entity_poly.entity_id
_entity_poly.type
_entity_poly.pdbx_seq_one_letter_code
_entity_poly.pdbx_strand_id
1 'polypeptide(L)'
;MKVVEYLETYAGKKENPKFGLDRKNPFFIYFDPPSPHTPIVPNKEFLGKSGAGDYGDFVLEIDHYVGKILDALDRLKLSDNTLIVFSSDNGPETYCYERIKSYKHYSMGDLRGAKRCTWEGGHRVPFIVRWP
;
A
#
# COMPACT_ATOMS: atom_id res chain seq x y z
N MET A 1 -3.58 6.69 11.64
CA MET A 1 -2.76 6.68 10.40
C MET A 1 -2.79 8.08 9.80
N LYS A 2 -1.63 8.68 9.51
CA LYS A 2 -1.53 10.10 9.12
C LYS A 2 -2.33 10.47 7.86
N VAL A 3 -2.45 9.56 6.89
CA VAL A 3 -3.24 9.79 5.67
C VAL A 3 -4.73 9.96 5.98
N VAL A 4 -5.32 9.06 6.78
CA VAL A 4 -6.73 9.17 7.18
C VAL A 4 -6.96 10.41 8.04
N GLU A 5 -6.07 10.70 8.99
CA GLU A 5 -6.15 11.93 9.79
C GLU A 5 -6.10 13.17 8.90
N TYR A 6 -5.24 13.16 7.87
CA TYR A 6 -5.17 14.25 6.89
C TYR A 6 -6.47 14.40 6.11
N LEU A 7 -7.02 13.29 5.61
CA LEU A 7 -8.29 13.29 4.87
C LEU A 7 -9.43 13.82 5.74
N GLU A 8 -9.56 13.35 6.97
CA GLU A 8 -10.63 13.76 7.90
C GLU A 8 -10.48 15.22 8.37
N THR A 9 -9.25 15.70 8.51
CA THR A 9 -8.98 17.02 9.08
C THR A 9 -8.92 18.12 8.02
N TYR A 10 -8.34 17.84 6.85
CA TYR A 10 -8.03 18.85 5.83
C TYR A 10 -8.90 18.68 4.58
N ALA A 11 -8.84 17.53 3.92
CA ALA A 11 -9.55 17.33 2.65
C ALA A 11 -11.08 17.20 2.81
N GLY A 12 -11.53 16.62 3.92
CA GLY A 12 -12.93 16.30 4.17
C GLY A 12 -13.77 17.44 4.73
N LYS A 13 -13.15 18.52 5.22
CA LYS A 13 -13.86 19.65 5.84
C LYS A 13 -14.36 20.64 4.79
N LYS A 14 -15.59 21.13 4.98
CA LYS A 14 -16.16 22.20 4.15
C LYS A 14 -15.37 23.51 4.25
N GLU A 15 -14.74 23.79 5.39
CA GLU A 15 -13.84 24.92 5.60
C GLU A 15 -12.76 24.50 6.63
N ASN A 16 -11.48 24.72 6.32
CA ASN A 16 -10.36 24.52 7.24
C ASN A 16 -9.67 25.86 7.53
N PRO A 17 -9.94 26.48 8.70
CA PRO A 17 -9.43 27.81 9.01
C PRO A 17 -7.91 27.84 9.30
N LYS A 18 -7.26 26.69 9.54
CA LYS A 18 -5.82 26.63 9.86
C LYS A 18 -4.94 26.79 8.62
N PHE A 19 -5.44 26.37 7.45
CA PHE A 19 -4.67 26.38 6.21
C PHE A 19 -5.41 27.05 5.04
N GLY A 20 -6.61 27.60 5.26
CA GLY A 20 -7.43 28.18 4.19
C GLY A 20 -7.87 27.14 3.14
N LEU A 21 -7.78 25.86 3.47
CA LEU A 21 -8.16 24.75 2.59
C LEU A 21 -9.63 24.40 2.79
N ASP A 22 -10.29 23.98 1.73
CA ASP A 22 -11.65 23.44 1.76
C ASP A 22 -11.78 22.29 0.76
N ARG A 23 -12.98 21.71 0.66
CA ARG A 23 -13.28 20.66 -0.33
C ARG A 23 -13.08 21.06 -1.79
N LYS A 24 -12.90 22.35 -2.10
CA LYS A 24 -12.67 22.82 -3.48
C LYS A 24 -11.20 22.75 -3.86
N ASN A 25 -10.31 22.65 -2.88
CA ASN A 25 -8.88 22.56 -3.12
C ASN A 25 -8.50 21.10 -3.44
N PRO A 26 -7.87 20.82 -4.59
CA PRO A 26 -7.34 19.49 -4.88
C PRO A 26 -6.22 19.15 -3.91
N PHE A 27 -6.11 17.88 -3.54
CA PHE A 27 -5.01 17.38 -2.71
C PHE A 27 -4.17 16.37 -3.49
N PHE A 28 -2.91 16.23 -3.07
CA PHE A 28 -2.01 15.18 -3.52
C PHE A 28 -1.40 14.50 -2.30
N ILE A 29 -1.51 13.18 -2.22
CA ILE A 29 -0.96 12.37 -1.14
C ILE A 29 -0.02 11.36 -1.75
N TYR A 30 1.25 11.44 -1.38
CA TYR A 30 2.24 10.41 -1.61
C TYR A 30 2.37 9.58 -0.32
N PHE A 31 1.96 8.31 -0.38
CA PHE A 31 1.98 7.40 0.76
C PHE A 31 2.92 6.22 0.45
N ASP A 32 4.05 6.19 1.14
CA ASP A 32 5.18 5.30 0.90
C ASP A 32 5.55 4.53 2.19
N PRO A 33 4.69 3.60 2.64
CA PRO A 33 4.99 2.82 3.84
C PRO A 33 6.25 1.97 3.63
N PRO A 34 7.06 1.72 4.68
CA PRO A 34 8.27 0.91 4.54
C PRO A 34 7.99 -0.57 4.29
N SER A 35 6.74 -1.02 4.44
CA SER A 35 6.37 -2.41 4.17
C SER A 35 6.37 -2.73 2.67
N PRO A 36 6.75 -3.95 2.25
CA PRO A 36 7.21 -5.06 3.10
C PRO A 36 8.76 -5.13 3.18
N HIS A 37 9.46 -3.99 3.10
CA HIS A 37 10.92 -3.95 3.14
C HIS A 37 11.44 -4.43 4.50
N THR A 38 12.64 -5.02 4.49
CA THR A 38 13.33 -5.45 5.72
C THR A 38 13.75 -4.26 6.59
N PRO A 39 13.79 -4.40 7.93
CA PRO A 39 13.38 -5.57 8.69
C PRO A 39 11.86 -5.79 8.64
N ILE A 40 11.44 -7.05 8.46
CA ILE A 40 10.03 -7.41 8.33
C ILE A 40 9.46 -7.53 9.75
N VAL A 41 8.69 -6.53 10.17
CA VAL A 41 8.16 -6.43 11.54
C VAL A 41 6.68 -6.04 11.48
N PRO A 42 5.78 -6.95 11.05
CA PRO A 42 4.35 -6.70 11.09
C PRO A 42 3.89 -6.44 12.52
N ASN A 43 2.83 -5.63 12.66
CA ASN A 43 2.21 -5.41 13.96
C ASN A 43 1.60 -6.70 14.53
N LYS A 44 1.56 -6.81 15.86
CA LYS A 44 1.12 -8.02 16.59
C LYS A 44 -0.22 -8.58 16.11
N GLU A 45 -1.13 -7.71 15.70
CA GLU A 45 -2.45 -8.09 15.22
C GLU A 45 -2.44 -8.76 13.84
N PHE A 46 -1.35 -8.72 13.07
CA PHE A 46 -1.22 -9.36 11.77
C PHE A 46 -0.42 -10.67 11.79
N LEU A 47 0.31 -10.93 12.87
CA LEU A 47 1.17 -12.11 13.00
C LEU A 47 0.40 -13.43 12.81
N GLY A 48 0.92 -14.28 11.94
CA GLY A 48 0.40 -15.62 11.62
C GLY A 48 -0.87 -15.64 10.77
N LYS A 49 -1.32 -14.51 10.22
CA LYS A 49 -2.62 -14.42 9.51
C LYS A 49 -2.55 -14.72 8.02
N SER A 50 -1.39 -14.52 7.39
CA SER A 50 -1.25 -14.63 5.93
C SER A 50 -1.02 -16.04 5.41
N GLY A 51 -0.50 -16.94 6.25
CA GLY A 51 0.01 -18.24 5.80
C GLY A 51 1.28 -18.16 4.95
N ALA A 52 1.94 -16.98 4.86
CA ALA A 52 3.18 -16.76 4.09
C ALA A 52 4.32 -16.18 4.96
N GLY A 53 4.28 -16.46 6.26
CA GLY A 53 5.19 -15.93 7.28
C GLY A 53 5.07 -14.43 7.48
N ASP A 54 5.99 -13.85 8.26
CA ASP A 54 5.96 -12.43 8.64
C ASP A 54 5.90 -11.48 7.44
N TYR A 55 6.46 -11.87 6.29
CA TYR A 55 6.37 -11.08 5.06
C TYR A 55 4.92 -10.97 4.58
N GLY A 56 4.21 -12.09 4.51
CA GLY A 56 2.80 -12.10 4.11
C GLY A 56 1.95 -11.32 5.11
N ASP A 57 2.27 -11.43 6.40
CA ASP A 57 1.57 -10.69 7.44
C ASP A 57 1.78 -9.18 7.27
N PHE A 58 2.98 -8.75 6.85
CA PHE A 58 3.27 -7.35 6.60
C PHE A 58 2.62 -6.82 5.31
N VAL A 59 2.40 -7.70 4.32
CA VAL A 59 1.59 -7.39 3.13
C VAL A 59 0.11 -7.24 3.51
N LEU A 60 -0.45 -8.13 4.34
CA LEU A 60 -1.81 -8.00 4.87
C LEU A 60 -2.01 -6.70 5.65
N GLU A 61 -0.99 -6.28 6.39
CA GLU A 61 -1.03 -5.01 7.11
C GLU A 61 -1.16 -3.80 6.18
N ILE A 62 -0.45 -3.79 5.05
CA ILE A 62 -0.59 -2.73 4.04
C ILE A 62 -1.94 -2.78 3.35
N ASP A 63 -2.41 -3.97 2.98
CA ASP A 63 -3.76 -4.14 2.44
C ASP A 63 -4.82 -3.54 3.39
N HIS A 64 -4.71 -3.83 4.69
CA HIS A 64 -5.58 -3.25 5.72
C HIS A 64 -5.52 -1.72 5.79
N TYR A 65 -4.34 -1.12 5.73
CA TYR A 65 -4.20 0.34 5.76
C TYR A 65 -4.68 1.01 4.47
N VAL A 66 -4.49 0.39 3.31
CA VAL A 66 -5.08 0.84 2.05
C VAL A 66 -6.60 0.84 2.17
N GLY A 67 -7.20 -0.25 2.68
CA GLY A 67 -8.63 -0.32 2.97
C GLY A 67 -9.13 0.85 3.83
N LYS A 68 -8.41 1.18 4.92
CA LYS A 68 -8.72 2.35 5.76
C LYS A 68 -8.69 3.69 5.02
N ILE A 69 -7.80 3.87 4.03
CA ILE A 69 -7.78 5.07 3.18
C ILE A 69 -9.02 5.10 2.30
N LEU A 70 -9.36 3.99 1.65
CA LEU A 70 -10.52 3.87 0.78
C LEU A 70 -11.82 4.15 1.55
N ASP A 71 -11.99 3.54 2.72
CA ASP A 71 -13.14 3.75 3.61
C ASP A 71 -13.28 5.22 4.03
N ALA A 72 -12.16 5.92 4.28
CA ALA A 72 -12.17 7.33 4.61
C ALA A 72 -12.60 8.19 3.42
N LEU A 73 -12.13 7.90 2.22
CA LEU A 73 -12.56 8.60 0.99
C LEU A 73 -14.07 8.42 0.75
N ASP A 74 -14.58 7.20 0.91
CA ASP A 74 -16.00 6.89 0.72
C ASP A 74 -16.86 7.61 1.77
N ARG A 75 -16.50 7.51 3.05
CA ARG A 75 -17.20 8.21 4.17
C ARG A 75 -17.21 9.73 4.00
N LEU A 76 -16.14 10.31 3.47
CA LEU A 76 -16.02 11.75 3.24
C LEU A 76 -16.67 12.20 1.92
N LYS A 77 -17.13 11.25 1.08
CA LYS A 77 -17.67 11.49 -0.27
C LYS A 77 -16.65 12.16 -1.19
N LEU A 78 -15.42 11.65 -1.19
CA LEU A 78 -14.31 12.13 -2.01
C LEU A 78 -13.94 11.14 -3.14
N SER A 79 -14.42 9.89 -3.07
CA SER A 79 -14.00 8.81 -3.97
C SER A 79 -14.22 9.09 -5.46
N ASP A 80 -15.39 9.62 -5.83
CA ASP A 80 -15.75 9.89 -7.23
C ASP A 80 -14.85 10.92 -7.93
N ASN A 81 -14.07 11.69 -7.16
CA ASN A 81 -13.13 12.67 -7.70
C ASN A 81 -11.71 12.50 -7.12
N THR A 82 -11.35 11.27 -6.75
CA THR A 82 -10.00 10.92 -6.29
C THR A 82 -9.43 9.83 -7.17
N LEU A 83 -8.40 10.17 -7.94
CA LEU A 83 -7.58 9.18 -8.64
C LEU A 83 -6.63 8.51 -7.65
N ILE A 84 -6.71 7.17 -7.56
CA ILE A 84 -5.84 6.37 -6.71
C ILE A 84 -4.93 5.54 -7.61
N VAL A 85 -3.63 5.61 -7.34
CA VAL A 85 -2.61 4.77 -7.98
C VAL A 85 -1.92 3.95 -6.89
N PHE A 86 -1.90 2.63 -7.05
CA PHE A 86 -1.17 1.71 -6.18
C PHE A 86 -0.09 1.01 -6.99
N SER A 87 1.15 1.06 -6.53
CA SER A 87 2.29 0.43 -7.19
C SER A 87 3.37 0.03 -6.19
N SER A 88 4.40 -0.67 -6.68
CA SER A 88 5.65 -0.91 -5.97
C SER A 88 6.83 -0.23 -6.69
N ASP A 89 7.94 -0.03 -5.98
CA ASP A 89 9.18 0.58 -6.49
C ASP A 89 10.05 -0.40 -7.30
N ASN A 90 9.98 -1.69 -6.99
CA ASN A 90 10.73 -2.78 -7.63
C ASN A 90 10.07 -4.14 -7.34
N GLY A 91 10.53 -5.20 -7.98
CA GLY A 91 10.17 -6.58 -7.65
C GLY A 91 10.59 -7.02 -6.24
N PRO A 92 10.20 -8.23 -5.79
CA PRO A 92 10.50 -8.72 -4.45
C PRO A 92 12.00 -8.92 -4.22
N GLU A 93 12.46 -8.74 -2.99
CA GLU A 93 13.85 -9.02 -2.61
C GLU A 93 14.16 -10.52 -2.67
N THR A 94 15.44 -10.87 -2.86
CA THR A 94 15.96 -12.23 -3.11
C THR A 94 15.57 -13.29 -2.06
N TYR A 95 15.29 -12.93 -0.81
CA TYR A 95 14.78 -13.88 0.19
C TYR A 95 13.36 -14.40 -0.10
N CYS A 96 12.69 -13.90 -1.14
CA CYS A 96 11.45 -14.49 -1.66
C CYS A 96 11.60 -15.97 -2.07
N TYR A 97 12.79 -16.41 -2.51
CA TYR A 97 13.02 -17.80 -2.89
C TYR A 97 12.91 -18.78 -1.71
N GLU A 98 13.33 -18.36 -0.51
CA GLU A 98 13.11 -19.17 0.70
C GLU A 98 11.63 -19.21 1.08
N ARG A 99 10.89 -18.12 0.86
CA ARG A 99 9.44 -18.07 1.06
C ARG A 99 8.69 -19.04 0.14
N ILE A 100 9.16 -19.22 -1.10
CA ILE A 100 8.61 -20.21 -2.03
C ILE A 100 8.74 -21.62 -1.44
N LYS A 101 9.91 -21.97 -0.89
CA LYS A 101 10.15 -23.30 -0.31
C LYS A 101 9.29 -23.56 0.92
N SER A 102 9.19 -22.58 1.81
CA SER A 102 8.50 -22.74 3.10
C SER A 102 6.99 -22.60 3.02
N TYR A 103 6.49 -21.75 2.12
CA TYR A 103 5.06 -21.37 2.09
C TYR A 103 4.39 -21.56 0.72
N LYS A 104 5.14 -21.99 -0.32
CA LYS A 104 4.64 -22.03 -1.71
C LYS A 104 4.10 -20.66 -2.17
N HIS A 105 4.66 -19.58 -1.64
CA HIS A 105 4.27 -18.21 -1.96
C HIS A 105 5.24 -17.59 -2.97
N TYR A 106 4.77 -17.35 -4.19
CA TYR A 106 5.55 -16.83 -5.32
C TYR A 106 5.38 -15.32 -5.47
N SER A 107 6.21 -14.52 -4.78
CA SER A 107 6.09 -13.05 -4.76
C SER A 107 6.19 -12.36 -6.12
N MET A 108 6.81 -13.01 -7.12
CA MET A 108 6.94 -12.52 -8.50
C MET A 108 6.04 -13.29 -9.49
N GLY A 109 5.15 -14.15 -9.01
CA GLY A 109 4.41 -15.10 -9.86
C GLY A 109 5.35 -15.98 -10.68
N ASP A 110 5.06 -16.13 -11.97
CA ASP A 110 5.85 -16.94 -12.91
C ASP A 110 7.05 -16.18 -13.53
N LEU A 111 7.31 -14.94 -13.07
CA LEU A 111 8.34 -14.09 -13.66
C LEU A 111 9.73 -14.48 -13.15
N ARG A 112 10.73 -14.39 -14.04
CA ARG A 112 12.12 -14.65 -13.69
C ARG A 112 12.74 -13.47 -12.95
N GLY A 113 13.49 -13.74 -11.88
CA GLY A 113 14.32 -12.76 -11.19
C GLY A 113 13.62 -12.08 -10.01
N ALA A 114 14.39 -11.22 -9.34
CA ALA A 114 14.02 -10.51 -8.11
C ALA A 114 14.65 -9.11 -8.14
N LYS A 115 14.47 -8.32 -7.09
CA LYS A 115 15.10 -7.00 -6.91
C LYS A 115 16.57 -7.03 -7.31
N ARG A 116 17.02 -6.01 -8.06
CA ARG A 116 18.37 -5.87 -8.65
C ARG A 116 18.68 -6.76 -9.86
N CYS A 117 17.79 -7.65 -10.28
CA CYS A 117 17.94 -8.41 -11.53
C CYS A 117 17.28 -7.67 -12.70
N THR A 118 17.93 -7.63 -13.88
CA THR A 118 17.35 -7.08 -15.13
C THR A 118 16.23 -7.92 -15.74
N TRP A 119 15.86 -9.03 -15.11
CA TRP A 119 14.75 -9.88 -15.54
C TRP A 119 13.40 -9.30 -15.08
N GLU A 120 12.30 -9.75 -15.71
CA GLU A 120 10.94 -9.23 -15.47
C GLU A 120 10.53 -9.21 -13.99
N GLY A 121 10.85 -10.25 -13.22
CA GLY A 121 10.50 -10.34 -11.80
C GLY A 121 11.22 -9.33 -10.91
N GLY A 122 12.24 -8.62 -11.42
CA GLY A 122 12.91 -7.54 -10.71
C GLY A 122 12.29 -6.15 -10.89
N HIS A 123 11.50 -5.94 -11.95
CA HIS A 123 11.06 -4.61 -12.37
C HIS A 123 9.58 -4.52 -12.80
N ARG A 124 8.95 -5.64 -13.15
CA ARG A 124 7.50 -5.68 -13.39
C ARG A 124 6.77 -5.71 -12.04
N VAL A 125 6.09 -4.62 -11.74
CA VAL A 125 5.42 -4.38 -10.45
C VAL A 125 3.90 -4.38 -10.60
N PRO A 126 3.12 -4.64 -9.53
CA PRO A 126 1.69 -4.36 -9.55
C PRO A 126 1.48 -2.87 -9.84
N PHE A 127 0.50 -2.56 -10.68
CA PHE A 127 0.11 -1.18 -10.99
C PHE A 127 -1.41 -1.12 -11.16
N ILE A 128 -2.09 -0.58 -10.16
CA ILE A 128 -3.55 -0.48 -10.12
C ILE A 128 -3.93 0.99 -10.15
N VAL A 129 -4.87 1.34 -11.01
CA VAL A 129 -5.46 2.67 -11.09
C VAL A 129 -6.95 2.55 -10.82
N ARG A 130 -7.46 3.35 -9.90
CA ARG A 130 -8.89 3.44 -9.57
C ARG A 130 -9.33 4.89 -9.61
N TRP A 131 -10.38 5.16 -10.38
CA TRP A 131 -11.19 6.37 -10.31
C TRP A 131 -12.64 5.95 -10.64
N PRO A 132 -13.53 5.87 -9.62
CA PRO A 132 -14.92 5.43 -9.78
C PRO A 132 -15.77 6.30 -10.70
#